data_AF-A0A7Y2NAW4-F1
#
_entry.id   AF-A0A7Y2NAW4-F1
#
_cell.length_a   1.000
_cell.length_b   1.000
_cell.length_c   1.000
_cell.angle_alpha   90.00
_cell.angle_beta   90.00
_cell.angle_gamma   90.00
#
_symmetry.space_group_name_H-M   'P 1'
#
loop_
_entity.id
_entity.type
_entity.pdbx_description
1 polymer ?
#
loop_
_entity_poly.entity_id
_entity_poly.type
_entity_poly.pdbx_seq_one_letter_code
_entity_poly.pdbx_strand_id
1 'polypeptide(L)'
;MTEPFENRPKTPLRPAAAVVAGGLGLSLLLTALALASNSEPLTSSSAALVAAGLVLHGVIGVAGLVLARGQWTRRYAWVLIGGVLIALVVRPWDWWSLGIAGMATLVIGGLSGPWLDGWLRKRPAAVGPGTESVLLLLLAVSAPVVAGAAAWTGADWGDIAYGAGLVVMAWAYGRQISVGWWALRLTVLPLGILAATGDPWPGAAAVLIHASAVTALAWTRAVRIAIKPLMDTLPGPLIASPKDDK
;
A
#
# COMPACT_ATOMS: atom_id res chain seq x y z
N MET A 1 -46.67 1.27 -14.79
CA MET A 1 -45.57 1.27 -15.78
C MET A 1 -44.37 0.60 -15.16
N THR A 2 -44.28 -0.71 -15.35
CA THR A 2 -43.16 -1.56 -14.94
C THR A 2 -42.23 -1.63 -16.15
N GLU A 3 -41.08 -0.96 -16.11
CA GLU A 3 -40.09 -1.19 -17.16
C GLU A 3 -39.66 -2.67 -17.11
N PRO A 4 -39.68 -3.37 -18.26
CA PRO A 4 -39.21 -4.74 -18.32
C PRO A 4 -37.75 -4.76 -17.88
N PHE A 5 -37.44 -5.61 -16.90
CA PHE A 5 -36.07 -5.90 -16.47
C PHE A 5 -35.27 -6.34 -17.70
N GLU A 6 -34.59 -5.37 -18.31
CA GLU A 6 -33.72 -5.57 -19.44
C GLU A 6 -32.64 -6.56 -19.01
N ASN A 7 -32.67 -7.73 -19.65
CA ASN A 7 -31.74 -8.84 -19.45
C ASN A 7 -30.35 -8.38 -19.85
N ARG A 8 -29.65 -7.65 -18.96
CA ARG A 8 -28.28 -7.24 -19.23
C ARG A 8 -27.44 -8.51 -19.41
N PRO A 9 -26.75 -8.67 -20.53
CA PRO A 9 -25.90 -9.82 -20.76
C PRO A 9 -24.90 -9.92 -19.60
N LYS A 10 -24.86 -11.09 -18.95
CA LYS A 10 -23.86 -11.43 -17.93
C LYS A 10 -22.50 -11.56 -18.61
N THR A 11 -21.90 -10.45 -19.00
CA THR A 11 -20.57 -10.47 -19.60
C THR A 11 -19.56 -11.02 -18.58
N PRO A 12 -18.59 -11.83 -19.02
CA PRO A 12 -17.54 -12.37 -18.17
C PRO A 12 -16.58 -11.25 -17.75
N LEU A 13 -16.96 -10.44 -16.76
CA LEU A 13 -16.13 -9.36 -16.20
C LEU A 13 -14.99 -9.87 -15.30
N ARG A 14 -15.06 -11.15 -14.90
CA ARG A 14 -14.08 -11.83 -14.02
C ARG A 14 -12.69 -12.04 -14.64
N PRO A 15 -12.55 -12.54 -15.88
CA PRO A 15 -11.23 -12.76 -16.49
C PRO A 15 -10.42 -11.48 -16.62
N ALA A 16 -11.03 -10.36 -17.02
CA ALA A 16 -10.30 -9.10 -17.22
C ALA A 16 -9.66 -8.61 -15.91
N ALA A 17 -10.42 -8.56 -14.80
CA ALA A 17 -9.89 -8.13 -13.51
C ALA A 17 -8.77 -9.05 -12.98
N ALA A 18 -8.89 -10.37 -13.20
CA ALA A 18 -7.84 -11.32 -12.84
C ALA A 18 -6.56 -11.11 -13.67
N VAL A 19 -6.70 -10.83 -14.96
CA VAL A 19 -5.56 -10.51 -15.84
C VAL A 19 -4.88 -9.21 -15.40
N VAL A 20 -5.63 -8.14 -15.08
CA VAL A 20 -5.03 -6.89 -14.58
C VAL A 20 -4.31 -7.10 -13.25
N ALA A 21 -4.93 -7.82 -12.32
CA ALA A 21 -4.32 -8.12 -11.02
C ALA A 21 -3.06 -8.98 -11.19
N GLY A 22 -3.13 -10.06 -11.98
CA GLY A 22 -2.01 -10.95 -12.26
C GLY A 22 -0.87 -10.21 -12.96
N GLY A 23 -1.18 -9.39 -13.96
CA GLY A 23 -0.21 -8.53 -14.64
C GLY A 23 0.45 -7.53 -13.70
N LEU A 24 -0.31 -6.91 -12.80
CA LEU A 24 0.24 -5.95 -11.82
C LEU A 24 1.20 -6.66 -10.86
N GLY A 25 0.78 -7.78 -10.29
CA GLY A 25 1.60 -8.58 -9.39
C GLY A 25 2.87 -9.08 -10.08
N LEU A 26 2.75 -9.60 -11.30
CA LEU A 26 3.87 -10.09 -12.08
C LEU A 26 4.82 -8.95 -12.49
N SER A 27 4.31 -7.79 -12.88
CA SER A 27 5.14 -6.63 -13.23
C SER A 27 6.00 -6.17 -12.03
N LEU A 28 5.41 -6.09 -10.84
CA LEU A 28 6.14 -5.72 -9.62
C LEU A 28 7.13 -6.81 -9.20
N LEU A 29 6.75 -8.08 -9.31
CA LEU A 29 7.63 -9.21 -9.03
C LEU A 29 8.83 -9.25 -9.99
N LEU A 30 8.60 -9.10 -11.29
CA LEU A 30 9.66 -9.02 -12.29
C LEU A 30 10.57 -7.83 -12.01
N THR A 31 10.03 -6.68 -11.61
CA THR A 31 10.84 -5.50 -11.22
C THR A 31 11.71 -5.81 -10.00
N ALA A 32 11.16 -6.48 -8.98
CA ALA A 32 11.90 -6.89 -7.80
C ALA A 32 13.01 -7.91 -8.12
N LEU A 33 12.74 -8.90 -8.97
CA LEU A 33 13.72 -9.88 -9.43
C LEU A 33 14.80 -9.25 -10.31
N ALA A 34 14.41 -8.30 -11.14
CA ALA A 34 15.33 -7.54 -11.97
C ALA A 34 16.29 -6.73 -11.09
N LEU A 35 15.81 -6.07 -10.04
CA LEU A 35 16.64 -5.37 -9.05
C LEU A 35 17.56 -6.32 -8.28
N ALA A 36 17.11 -7.54 -7.99
CA ALA A 36 17.94 -8.54 -7.30
C ALA A 36 19.05 -9.12 -8.19
N SER A 37 18.81 -9.23 -9.50
CA SER A 37 19.79 -9.76 -10.46
C SER A 37 20.76 -8.71 -10.99
N ASN A 38 20.30 -7.47 -11.14
CA ASN A 38 21.13 -6.32 -11.46
C ASN A 38 20.58 -5.11 -10.70
N SER A 39 21.26 -4.75 -9.62
CA SER A 39 20.83 -3.67 -8.73
C SER A 39 21.10 -2.28 -9.30
N GLU A 40 21.94 -2.14 -10.34
CA GLU A 40 22.32 -0.84 -10.88
C GLU A 40 21.10 -0.02 -11.35
N PRO A 41 21.06 1.29 -11.04
CA PRO A 41 22.13 2.09 -10.42
C PRO A 41 22.15 2.05 -8.88
N LEU A 42 21.26 1.30 -8.22
CA LEU A 42 21.25 1.14 -6.78
C LEU A 42 22.33 0.15 -6.33
N THR A 43 22.77 0.29 -5.09
CA THR A 43 23.52 -0.78 -4.41
C THR A 43 22.60 -1.95 -4.05
N SER A 44 23.17 -3.12 -3.79
CA SER A 44 22.41 -4.34 -3.50
C SER A 44 21.51 -4.22 -2.25
N SER A 45 21.94 -3.53 -1.19
CA SER A 45 21.14 -3.35 0.03
C SER A 45 19.91 -2.47 -0.23
N SER A 46 20.10 -1.38 -0.96
CA SER A 46 19.05 -0.44 -1.36
C SER A 46 18.07 -1.08 -2.34
N ALA A 47 18.58 -1.78 -3.35
CA ALA A 47 17.78 -2.57 -4.28
C ALA A 47 16.94 -3.63 -3.56
N ALA A 48 17.49 -4.29 -2.54
CA ALA A 48 16.76 -5.27 -1.74
C ALA A 48 15.59 -4.65 -0.96
N LEU A 49 15.78 -3.46 -0.36
CA LEU A 49 14.69 -2.74 0.31
C LEU A 49 13.59 -2.32 -0.67
N VAL A 50 13.96 -1.77 -1.83
CA VAL A 50 13.00 -1.42 -2.89
C VAL A 50 12.25 -2.66 -3.36
N ALA A 51 12.96 -3.75 -3.65
CA ALA A 51 12.37 -5.01 -4.08
C ALA A 51 11.37 -5.57 -3.05
N ALA A 52 11.73 -5.58 -1.76
CA ALA A 52 10.84 -6.01 -0.69
C ALA A 52 9.57 -5.15 -0.61
N GLY A 53 9.72 -3.82 -0.70
CA GLY A 53 8.61 -2.89 -0.71
C GLY A 53 7.69 -3.06 -1.93
N LEU A 54 8.25 -3.28 -3.13
CA LEU A 54 7.49 -3.54 -4.35
C LEU A 54 6.69 -4.84 -4.27
N VAL A 55 7.26 -5.91 -3.70
CA VAL A 55 6.54 -7.17 -3.48
C VAL A 55 5.36 -6.95 -2.53
N LEU A 56 5.59 -6.24 -1.42
CA LEU A 56 4.53 -5.94 -0.44
C LEU A 56 3.42 -5.09 -1.05
N HIS A 57 3.77 -4.07 -1.83
CA HIS A 57 2.80 -3.27 -2.58
C HIS A 57 2.08 -4.05 -3.66
N GLY A 58 2.74 -5.01 -4.33
CA GLY A 58 2.12 -5.92 -5.27
C GLY A 58 1.05 -6.77 -4.61
N VAL A 59 1.35 -7.36 -3.45
CA VAL A 59 0.37 -8.13 -2.66
C VAL A 59 -0.82 -7.25 -2.27
N ILE A 60 -0.57 -6.03 -1.76
CA ILE A 60 -1.65 -5.10 -1.36
C ILE A 60 -2.48 -4.66 -2.56
N GLY A 61 -1.84 -4.34 -3.69
CA GLY A 61 -2.50 -3.91 -4.92
C GLY A 61 -3.39 -5.00 -5.49
N VAL A 62 -2.87 -6.24 -5.56
CA VAL A 62 -3.61 -7.42 -6.01
C VAL A 62 -4.77 -7.74 -5.06
N ALA A 63 -4.51 -7.84 -3.76
CA ALA A 63 -5.55 -8.08 -2.76
C ALA A 63 -6.62 -6.96 -2.79
N GLY A 64 -6.20 -5.72 -2.97
CA GLY A 64 -7.10 -4.58 -3.17
C GLY A 64 -7.99 -4.78 -4.39
N LEU A 65 -7.41 -5.05 -5.57
CA LEU A 65 -8.17 -5.19 -6.82
C LEU A 65 -9.12 -6.41 -6.80
N VAL A 66 -8.67 -7.54 -6.24
CA VAL A 66 -9.39 -8.82 -6.26
C VAL A 66 -10.40 -8.93 -5.12
N LEU A 67 -9.98 -8.63 -3.88
CA LEU A 67 -10.79 -8.84 -2.68
C LEU A 67 -11.57 -7.58 -2.33
N ALA A 68 -10.89 -6.44 -2.20
CA ALA A 68 -11.55 -5.21 -1.78
C ALA A 68 -12.38 -4.59 -2.90
N ARG A 69 -11.97 -4.74 -4.17
CA ARG A 69 -12.65 -4.18 -5.35
C ARG A 69 -13.02 -2.70 -5.18
N GLY A 70 -12.26 -1.93 -4.39
CA GLY A 70 -12.60 -0.52 -4.11
C GLY A 70 -12.14 0.39 -5.25
N GLN A 71 -12.83 1.49 -5.55
CA GLN A 71 -12.36 2.43 -6.58
C GLN A 71 -10.94 2.97 -6.33
N TRP A 72 -10.51 3.04 -5.07
CA TRP A 72 -9.16 3.47 -4.71
C TRP A 72 -8.07 2.52 -5.26
N THR A 73 -8.39 1.24 -5.47
CA THR A 73 -7.40 0.23 -5.86
C THR A 73 -6.95 0.43 -7.30
N ARG A 74 -7.81 0.99 -8.17
CA ARG A 74 -7.45 1.41 -9.53
C ARG A 74 -6.44 2.56 -9.50
N ARG A 75 -6.69 3.59 -8.68
CA ARG A 75 -5.76 4.73 -8.52
C ARG A 75 -4.43 4.27 -7.94
N TYR A 76 -4.49 3.38 -6.95
CA TYR A 76 -3.30 2.81 -6.35
C TYR A 76 -2.49 1.97 -7.34
N ALA A 77 -3.14 1.12 -8.14
CA ALA A 77 -2.49 0.36 -9.20
C ALA A 77 -1.81 1.27 -10.25
N TRP A 78 -2.42 2.41 -10.59
CA TRP A 78 -1.77 3.42 -11.45
C TRP A 78 -0.50 4.00 -10.82
N VAL A 79 -0.52 4.31 -9.52
CA VAL A 79 0.68 4.77 -8.81
C VAL A 79 1.78 3.71 -8.83
N LEU A 80 1.43 2.45 -8.58
CA LEU A 80 2.40 1.35 -8.60
C LEU A 80 3.02 1.16 -9.99
N ILE A 81 2.22 1.20 -11.05
CA ILE A 81 2.71 1.13 -12.42
C ILE A 81 3.55 2.35 -12.78
N GLY A 82 3.18 3.55 -12.33
CA GLY A 82 4.02 4.74 -12.47
C GLY A 82 5.42 4.52 -11.88
N GLY A 83 5.51 3.92 -10.70
CA GLY A 83 6.77 3.54 -10.08
C GLY A 83 7.57 2.52 -10.92
N VAL A 84 6.91 1.49 -11.46
CA VAL A 84 7.54 0.52 -12.36
C VAL A 84 8.08 1.19 -13.63
N LEU A 85 7.33 2.14 -14.21
CA LEU A 85 7.78 2.88 -15.39
C LEU A 85 8.99 3.77 -15.09
N ILE A 86 9.03 4.42 -13.93
CA ILE A 86 10.21 5.18 -13.50
C ILE A 86 11.42 4.25 -13.35
N ALA A 87 11.23 3.08 -12.74
CA ALA A 87 12.30 2.08 -12.62
C ALA A 87 12.82 1.63 -14.00
N LEU A 88 11.93 1.45 -14.99
CA LEU A 88 12.31 1.12 -16.37
C LEU A 88 13.12 2.21 -17.06
N VAL A 89 12.87 3.48 -16.76
CA VAL A 89 13.60 4.61 -17.37
C VAL A 89 15.03 4.71 -16.83
N VAL A 90 15.23 4.38 -15.55
CA VAL A 90 16.52 4.57 -14.86
C VAL A 90 17.44 3.34 -14.97
N ARG A 91 16.87 2.15 -15.22
CA ARG A 91 17.61 0.89 -15.34
C ARG A 91 18.24 0.74 -16.74
N PRO A 92 19.40 0.08 -16.86
CA PRO A 92 19.93 -0.38 -18.15
C PRO A 92 18.94 -1.29 -18.91
N TRP A 93 18.85 -1.12 -20.23
CA TRP A 93 17.93 -1.91 -21.06
C TRP A 93 18.45 -3.32 -21.30
N ASP A 94 17.77 -4.30 -20.70
CA ASP A 94 18.09 -5.72 -20.76
C ASP A 94 16.82 -6.57 -20.99
N TRP A 95 16.97 -7.90 -20.96
CA TRP A 95 15.83 -8.80 -21.17
C TRP A 95 14.77 -8.68 -20.07
N TRP A 96 15.15 -8.34 -18.83
CA TRP A 96 14.20 -8.07 -17.75
C TRP A 96 13.35 -6.85 -18.08
N SER A 97 13.98 -5.79 -18.61
CA SER A 97 13.31 -4.54 -18.98
C SER A 97 12.23 -4.78 -20.03
N LEU A 98 12.47 -5.66 -21.01
CA LEU A 98 11.47 -6.07 -21.98
C LEU A 98 10.27 -6.79 -21.31
N GLY A 99 10.53 -7.72 -20.40
CA GLY A 99 9.49 -8.45 -19.67
C GLY A 99 8.63 -7.53 -18.80
N ILE A 100 9.28 -6.63 -18.04
CA ILE A 100 8.61 -5.63 -17.21
C ILE A 100 7.78 -4.68 -18.08
N ALA A 101 8.33 -4.16 -19.18
CA ALA A 101 7.62 -3.26 -20.08
C ALA A 101 6.40 -3.91 -20.74
N GLY A 102 6.52 -5.18 -21.16
CA GLY A 102 5.41 -5.97 -21.67
C GLY A 102 4.28 -6.10 -20.65
N MET A 103 4.62 -6.48 -19.41
CA MET A 103 3.62 -6.61 -18.33
C MET A 103 3.03 -5.26 -17.94
N ALA A 104 3.84 -4.20 -17.83
CA ALA A 104 3.37 -2.86 -17.54
C ALA A 104 2.37 -2.38 -18.61
N THR A 105 2.66 -2.61 -19.89
CA THR A 105 1.75 -2.27 -21.00
C THR A 105 0.41 -2.99 -20.89
N LEU A 106 0.42 -4.30 -20.59
CA LEU A 106 -0.80 -5.07 -20.34
C LEU A 106 -1.61 -4.50 -19.18
N VAL A 107 -0.95 -4.12 -18.08
CA VAL A 107 -1.62 -3.52 -16.93
C VAL A 107 -2.15 -2.14 -17.26
N ILE A 108 -1.44 -1.30 -18.00
CA ILE A 108 -1.90 0.02 -18.46
C ILE A 108 -3.16 -0.12 -19.30
N GLY A 109 -3.17 -1.02 -20.28
CA GLY A 109 -4.38 -1.32 -21.08
C GLY A 109 -5.51 -1.82 -20.19
N GLY A 110 -5.18 -2.76 -19.28
CA GLY A 110 -6.02 -3.28 -18.22
C GLY A 110 -6.73 -2.22 -17.37
N LEU A 111 -5.95 -1.28 -16.85
CA LEU A 111 -6.36 -0.21 -15.96
C LEU A 111 -7.10 0.91 -16.69
N SER A 112 -6.89 1.07 -18.00
CA SER A 112 -7.55 2.11 -18.81
C SER A 112 -8.96 1.70 -19.24
N GLY A 113 -9.25 0.40 -19.27
CA GLY A 113 -10.51 -0.12 -19.80
C GLY A 113 -11.76 0.12 -18.94
N PRO A 114 -12.94 0.26 -19.57
CA PRO A 114 -14.22 0.46 -18.88
C PRO A 114 -14.72 -0.80 -18.14
N TRP A 115 -14.16 -1.97 -18.42
CA TRP A 115 -14.55 -3.23 -17.77
C TRP A 115 -14.28 -3.22 -16.26
N LEU A 116 -13.26 -2.48 -15.81
CA LEU A 116 -12.99 -2.33 -14.38
C LEU A 116 -14.10 -1.55 -13.67
N ASP A 117 -14.83 -0.67 -14.35
CA ASP A 117 -15.90 0.11 -13.72
C ASP A 117 -17.12 -0.75 -13.35
N GLY A 118 -17.33 -1.86 -14.08
CA GLY A 118 -18.29 -2.90 -13.72
C GLY A 118 -17.78 -3.83 -12.61
N TRP A 119 -16.46 -3.99 -12.47
CA TRP A 119 -15.84 -4.82 -11.45
C TRP A 119 -15.70 -4.09 -10.10
N LEU A 120 -15.34 -2.82 -10.10
CA LEU A 120 -15.06 -2.05 -8.90
C LEU A 120 -16.35 -1.57 -8.24
N ARG A 121 -16.36 -1.64 -6.91
CA ARG A 121 -17.44 -1.11 -6.06
C ARG A 121 -17.45 0.41 -6.14
N LYS A 122 -18.56 0.97 -6.62
CA LYS A 122 -18.76 2.42 -6.75
C LYS A 122 -18.93 3.14 -5.41
N ARG A 123 -19.38 2.44 -4.38
CA ARG A 123 -19.57 2.99 -3.04
C ARG A 123 -18.58 2.34 -2.07
N PRO A 124 -17.98 3.12 -1.15
CA PRO A 124 -17.20 2.55 -0.07
C PRO A 124 -18.09 1.61 0.76
N ALA A 125 -17.47 0.62 1.41
CA ALA A 125 -18.20 -0.21 2.36
C ALA A 125 -18.77 0.69 3.46
N ALA A 126 -20.04 0.48 3.83
CA ALA A 126 -20.73 1.29 4.83
C ALA A 126 -20.00 1.31 6.20
N VAL A 127 -19.15 0.30 6.46
CA VAL A 127 -18.39 0.11 7.70
C VAL A 127 -16.87 0.06 7.43
N GLY A 128 -16.42 0.63 6.31
CA GLY A 128 -15.00 0.64 5.94
C GLY A 128 -14.17 1.69 6.69
N PRO A 129 -12.84 1.50 6.82
CA PRO A 129 -11.96 2.54 7.34
C PRO A 129 -12.01 3.79 6.45
N GLY A 130 -11.91 4.97 7.09
CA GLY A 130 -11.86 6.23 6.36
C GLY A 130 -10.64 6.33 5.43
N THR A 131 -10.72 7.20 4.42
CA THR A 131 -9.64 7.37 3.43
C THR A 131 -8.29 7.69 4.07
N GLU A 132 -8.27 8.53 5.11
CA GLU A 132 -7.04 8.89 5.84
C GLU A 132 -6.36 7.66 6.47
N SER A 133 -7.13 6.73 7.03
CA SER A 133 -6.60 5.49 7.61
C SER A 133 -6.00 4.55 6.56
N VAL A 134 -6.64 4.47 5.38
CA VAL A 134 -6.10 3.69 4.26
C VAL A 134 -4.82 4.34 3.74
N LEU A 135 -4.79 5.67 3.58
CA LEU A 135 -3.60 6.40 3.15
C LEU A 135 -2.45 6.25 4.14
N LEU A 136 -2.71 6.32 5.45
CA LEU A 136 -1.71 6.09 6.48
C LEU A 136 -1.06 4.71 6.35
N LEU A 137 -1.88 3.66 6.16
CA LEU A 137 -1.37 2.29 5.94
C LEU A 137 -0.54 2.18 4.67
N LEU A 138 -1.02 2.74 3.56
CA LEU A 138 -0.32 2.68 2.28
C LEU A 138 1.02 3.42 2.33
N LEU A 139 1.06 4.59 2.97
CA LEU A 139 2.29 5.37 3.16
C LEU A 139 3.26 4.68 4.12
N ALA A 140 2.78 4.17 5.25
CA ALA A 140 3.65 3.43 6.16
C ALA A 140 4.27 2.20 5.47
N VAL A 141 3.49 1.50 4.65
CA VAL A 141 3.99 0.35 3.86
C VAL A 141 4.92 0.76 2.71
N SER A 142 4.87 2.01 2.21
CA SER A 142 5.84 2.49 1.22
C SER A 142 7.21 2.82 1.77
N ALA A 143 7.40 2.77 3.11
CA ALA A 143 8.67 3.10 3.74
C ALA A 143 9.89 2.33 3.19
N PRO A 144 9.85 1.00 2.93
CA PRO A 144 10.99 0.30 2.36
C PRO A 144 11.35 0.78 0.95
N VAL A 145 10.35 1.11 0.13
CA VAL A 145 10.58 1.65 -1.23
C VAL A 145 11.23 3.02 -1.15
N VAL A 146 10.71 3.90 -0.27
CA VAL A 146 11.25 5.25 -0.10
C VAL A 146 12.66 5.22 0.48
N ALA A 147 12.90 4.45 1.54
CA ALA A 147 14.23 4.30 2.15
C ALA A 147 15.24 3.72 1.16
N GLY A 148 14.89 2.62 0.49
CA GLY A 148 15.78 2.01 -0.50
C GLY A 148 16.07 2.92 -1.70
N ALA A 149 15.10 3.70 -2.17
CA ALA A 149 15.31 4.66 -3.25
C ALA A 149 16.10 5.90 -2.82
N ALA A 150 15.93 6.35 -1.57
CA ALA A 150 16.65 7.49 -1.00
C ALA A 150 18.12 7.14 -0.73
N ALA A 151 18.38 5.94 -0.23
CA ALA A 151 19.70 5.43 0.07
C ALA A 151 20.39 4.85 -1.18
N TRP A 152 20.35 5.50 -2.35
CA TRP A 152 20.81 4.87 -3.60
C TRP A 152 22.29 4.42 -3.57
N THR A 153 23.11 5.02 -2.70
CA THR A 153 24.53 4.67 -2.47
C THR A 153 24.74 3.52 -1.47
N GLY A 154 23.69 2.99 -0.83
CA GLY A 154 23.83 2.01 0.24
C GLY A 154 22.86 2.26 1.38
N ALA A 155 21.91 1.36 1.58
CA ALA A 155 21.03 1.38 2.74
C ALA A 155 21.78 0.95 4.00
N ASP A 156 21.68 1.76 5.05
CA ASP A 156 22.27 1.49 6.35
C ASP A 156 21.25 0.94 7.37
N TRP A 157 21.66 0.85 8.63
CA TRP A 157 20.76 0.37 9.68
C TRP A 157 19.57 1.30 9.96
N GLY A 158 19.74 2.62 9.77
CA GLY A 158 18.66 3.60 9.87
C GLY A 158 17.58 3.37 8.83
N ASP A 159 17.96 3.14 7.58
CA ASP A 159 17.03 2.83 6.48
C ASP A 159 16.26 1.53 6.71
N ILE A 160 16.97 0.49 7.15
CA ILE A 160 16.36 -0.81 7.46
C ILE A 160 15.39 -0.67 8.64
N ALA A 161 15.80 0.03 9.71
CA ALA A 161 14.96 0.26 10.88
C ALA A 161 13.71 1.08 10.52
N TYR A 162 13.85 2.10 9.67
CA TYR A 162 12.74 2.89 9.17
C TYR A 162 11.80 2.05 8.29
N GLY A 163 12.32 1.39 7.25
CA GLY A 163 11.54 0.59 6.33
C GLY A 163 10.79 -0.56 7.02
N ALA A 164 11.51 -1.42 7.75
CA ALA A 164 10.91 -2.55 8.44
C ALA A 164 10.03 -2.11 9.62
N GLY A 165 10.47 -1.11 10.37
CA GLY A 165 9.72 -0.57 11.51
C GLY A 165 8.34 -0.05 11.10
N LEU A 166 8.26 0.74 10.03
CA LEU A 166 6.97 1.27 9.55
C LEU A 166 6.07 0.16 8.99
N VAL A 167 6.60 -0.90 8.38
CA VAL A 167 5.80 -2.07 7.96
C VAL A 167 5.20 -2.78 9.18
N VAL A 168 5.98 -3.02 10.23
CA VAL A 168 5.50 -3.64 11.48
C VAL A 168 4.45 -2.76 12.15
N MET A 169 4.68 -1.44 12.21
CA MET A 169 3.73 -0.49 12.78
C MET A 169 2.44 -0.41 11.96
N ALA A 170 2.52 -0.43 10.63
CA ALA A 170 1.37 -0.49 9.74
C ALA A 170 0.58 -1.78 9.95
N TRP A 171 1.26 -2.92 10.05
CA TRP A 171 0.62 -4.20 10.38
C TRP A 171 -0.09 -4.12 11.73
N ALA A 172 0.58 -3.62 12.78
CA ALA A 172 0.01 -3.50 14.11
C ALA A 172 -1.21 -2.55 14.12
N TYR A 173 -1.13 -1.42 13.40
CA TYR A 173 -2.25 -0.50 13.20
C TYR A 173 -3.41 -1.17 12.45
N GLY A 174 -3.14 -1.90 11.35
CA GLY A 174 -4.15 -2.64 10.59
C GLY A 174 -4.80 -3.78 11.38
N ARG A 175 -4.06 -4.36 12.34
CA ARG A 175 -4.55 -5.32 13.34
C ARG A 175 -5.21 -4.66 14.54
N GLN A 176 -5.35 -3.34 14.53
CA GLN A 176 -6.01 -2.56 15.58
C GLN A 176 -5.33 -2.67 16.95
N ILE A 177 -4.02 -2.90 16.98
CA ILE A 177 -3.22 -2.93 18.21
C ILE A 177 -2.91 -1.48 18.62
N SER A 178 -3.32 -1.09 19.84
CA SER A 178 -3.18 0.29 20.35
C SER A 178 -1.74 0.81 20.31
N VAL A 179 -0.78 -0.05 20.60
CA VAL A 179 0.67 0.26 20.53
C VAL A 179 1.10 0.62 19.11
N GLY A 180 0.56 -0.04 18.08
CA GLY A 180 0.90 0.24 16.68
C GLY A 180 0.54 1.66 16.26
N TRP A 181 -0.59 2.17 16.75
CA TRP A 181 -1.01 3.55 16.51
C TRP A 181 -0.12 4.58 17.21
N TRP A 182 0.21 4.36 18.49
CA TRP A 182 1.12 5.27 19.21
C TRP A 182 2.52 5.25 18.61
N ALA A 183 3.00 4.08 18.17
CA ALA A 183 4.27 3.96 17.46
C ALA A 183 4.27 4.82 16.19
N LEU A 184 3.25 4.72 15.34
CA LEU A 184 3.15 5.54 14.11
C LEU A 184 3.23 7.06 14.35
N ARG A 185 2.91 7.54 15.56
CA ARG A 185 2.96 8.97 15.91
C ARG A 185 4.29 9.42 16.48
N LEU A 186 4.88 8.58 17.32
CA LEU A 186 5.98 8.97 18.18
C LEU A 186 7.32 8.50 17.62
N THR A 187 7.36 7.39 16.89
CA THR A 187 8.63 6.79 16.43
C THR A 187 8.91 7.02 14.96
N VAL A 188 7.90 7.28 14.13
CA VAL A 188 8.10 7.45 12.67
C VAL A 188 9.04 8.60 12.33
N LEU A 189 8.82 9.79 12.91
CA LEU A 189 9.66 10.95 12.63
C LEU A 189 11.10 10.76 13.17
N PRO A 190 11.33 10.29 14.41
CA PRO A 190 12.68 9.95 14.87
C PRO A 190 13.39 8.91 13.99
N LEU A 191 12.70 7.84 13.56
CA LEU A 191 13.28 6.86 12.65
C LEU A 191 13.59 7.45 11.27
N GLY A 192 12.73 8.35 10.77
CA GLY A 192 12.97 9.05 9.51
C GLY A 192 14.16 10.01 9.60
N ILE A 193 14.35 10.70 10.73
CA ILE A 193 15.54 11.51 11.00
C ILE A 193 16.78 10.62 11.04
N LEU A 194 16.72 9.47 11.73
CA LEU A 194 17.83 8.53 11.79
C LEU A 194 18.26 8.05 10.41
N ALA A 195 17.31 7.56 9.59
CA ALA A 195 17.58 7.15 8.21
C ALA A 195 18.19 8.31 7.38
N ALA A 196 17.59 9.49 7.46
CA ALA A 196 18.06 10.66 6.72
C ALA A 196 19.49 11.13 7.08
N THR A 197 20.07 10.71 8.21
CA THR A 197 21.48 11.03 8.52
C THR A 197 22.49 10.22 7.71
N GLY A 198 22.10 9.04 7.22
CA GLY A 198 22.92 8.19 6.35
C GLY A 198 22.77 8.50 4.86
N ASP A 199 21.68 9.18 4.48
CA ASP A 199 21.31 9.40 3.09
C ASP A 199 21.97 10.62 2.44
N PRO A 200 22.41 10.52 1.17
CA PRO A 200 22.80 11.68 0.38
C PRO A 200 21.60 12.58 0.05
N TRP A 201 21.85 13.86 -0.23
CA TRP A 201 20.85 14.75 -0.83
C TRP A 201 20.63 14.40 -2.31
N PRO A 202 19.39 14.31 -2.85
CA PRO A 202 18.07 14.59 -2.23
C PRO A 202 17.38 13.43 -1.47
N GLY A 203 17.99 12.26 -1.30
CA GLY A 203 17.40 11.10 -0.62
C GLY A 203 16.90 11.41 0.79
N ALA A 204 17.76 12.07 1.59
CA ALA A 204 17.40 12.50 2.95
C ALA A 204 16.11 13.33 3.00
N ALA A 205 15.89 14.23 2.03
CA ALA A 205 14.66 15.01 1.92
C ALA A 205 13.44 14.13 1.67
N ALA A 206 13.56 13.16 0.76
CA ALA A 206 12.48 12.25 0.43
C ALA A 206 12.02 11.45 1.66
N VAL A 207 12.96 10.93 2.46
CA VAL A 207 12.67 10.22 3.71
C VAL A 207 12.01 11.14 4.73
N LEU A 208 12.52 12.35 4.93
CA LEU A 208 11.93 13.30 5.90
C LEU A 208 10.53 13.76 5.49
N ILE A 209 10.29 14.02 4.20
CA ILE A 209 8.96 14.35 3.68
C ILE A 209 8.01 13.18 3.92
N HIS A 210 8.44 11.95 3.62
CA HIS A 210 7.65 10.76 3.82
C HIS A 210 7.32 10.53 5.31
N ALA A 211 8.33 10.60 6.20
CA ALA A 211 8.15 10.47 7.64
C ALA A 211 7.21 11.54 8.20
N SER A 212 7.34 12.79 7.73
CA SER A 212 6.48 13.90 8.12
C SER A 212 5.04 13.68 7.66
N ALA A 213 4.84 13.20 6.43
CA ALA A 213 3.51 12.90 5.90
C ALA A 213 2.81 11.78 6.69
N VAL A 214 3.52 10.67 6.96
CA VAL A 214 3.00 9.57 7.79
C VAL A 214 2.67 10.06 9.20
N THR A 215 3.57 10.81 9.82
CA THR A 215 3.36 11.36 11.18
C THR A 215 2.16 12.31 11.22
N ALA A 216 2.09 13.26 10.29
CA ALA A 216 0.98 14.22 10.19
C ALA A 216 -0.37 13.49 10.00
N LEU A 217 -0.43 12.51 9.11
CA LEU A 217 -1.62 11.67 8.91
C LEU A 217 -2.00 10.90 10.19
N ALA A 218 -1.02 10.35 10.91
CA ALA A 218 -1.28 9.64 12.16
C ALA A 218 -1.94 10.52 13.25
N TRP A 219 -1.77 11.85 13.18
CA TRP A 219 -2.37 12.83 14.09
C TRP A 219 -3.75 13.35 13.65
N THR A 220 -4.22 13.04 12.44
CA THR A 220 -5.53 13.48 11.93
C THR A 220 -6.70 12.98 12.78
N ARG A 221 -7.82 13.71 12.71
CA ARG A 221 -9.03 13.36 13.47
C ARG A 221 -9.67 12.06 12.95
N ALA A 222 -9.68 11.80 11.64
CA ALA A 222 -10.33 10.58 11.15
C ALA A 222 -9.54 9.33 11.55
N VAL A 223 -8.21 9.36 11.49
CA VAL A 223 -7.36 8.26 11.98
C VAL A 223 -7.58 7.98 13.47
N ARG A 224 -7.76 9.03 14.31
CA ARG A 224 -8.10 8.86 15.74
C ARG A 224 -9.42 8.14 15.96
N ILE A 225 -10.45 8.56 15.24
CA ILE A 225 -11.82 8.04 15.42
C ILE A 225 -11.94 6.62 14.88
N ALA A 226 -11.18 6.26 13.85
CA ALA A 226 -11.19 4.91 13.27
C ALA A 226 -10.81 3.79 14.27
N ILE A 227 -10.14 4.12 15.38
CA ILE A 227 -9.73 3.19 16.44
C ILE A 227 -10.76 3.15 17.60
N LYS A 228 -11.71 4.09 17.64
CA LYS A 228 -12.67 4.21 18.75
C LYS A 228 -13.53 2.96 19.01
N PRO A 229 -13.92 2.13 18.02
CA PRO A 229 -14.71 0.92 18.27
C PRO A 229 -14.05 -0.13 19.18
N LEU A 230 -12.74 -0.04 19.46
CA LEU A 230 -12.03 -1.00 20.34
C LEU A 230 -12.20 -0.72 21.84
N MET A 231 -12.62 0.49 22.21
CA MET A 231 -12.77 0.88 23.62
C MET A 231 -14.19 0.66 24.14
N ASP A 232 -15.17 0.52 23.24
CA ASP A 232 -16.60 0.54 23.58
C ASP A 232 -17.25 -0.86 23.64
N THR A 233 -16.51 -1.96 23.44
CA THR A 233 -17.08 -3.32 23.45
C THR A 233 -16.44 -4.26 24.45
N LEU A 234 -16.79 -4.08 25.72
CA LEU A 234 -17.40 -5.15 26.50
C LEU A 234 -18.66 -4.54 27.12
N PRO A 235 -19.88 -5.02 26.80
CA PRO A 235 -21.01 -4.74 27.69
C PRO A 235 -20.55 -5.19 29.07
N GLY A 236 -20.59 -4.30 30.06
CA GLY A 236 -20.41 -4.71 31.45
C GLY A 236 -21.31 -5.93 31.70
N PRO A 237 -20.87 -6.90 32.53
CA PRO A 237 -21.66 -8.08 32.81
C PRO A 237 -23.09 -7.63 33.09
N LEU A 238 -24.05 -8.21 32.37
CA LEU A 238 -25.47 -7.99 32.64
C LEU A 238 -25.69 -8.41 34.09
N ILE A 239 -25.60 -7.47 35.02
CA ILE A 239 -26.05 -7.67 36.38
C ILE A 239 -27.54 -7.86 36.20
N ALA A 240 -27.97 -9.12 36.25
CA ALA A 240 -29.38 -9.46 36.20
C ALA A 240 -30.05 -8.60 37.26
N SER A 241 -30.93 -7.69 36.83
CA SER A 241 -31.77 -6.95 37.76
C SER A 241 -32.47 -7.99 38.62
N PRO A 242 -32.35 -7.94 39.96
CA PRO A 242 -33.09 -8.84 40.81
C PRO A 242 -34.57 -8.72 40.41
N LYS A 243 -35.19 -9.87 40.14
CA LYS A 243 -36.64 -9.93 39.94
C LYS A 243 -37.25 -9.44 41.25
N ASP A 244 -37.98 -8.33 41.18
CA ASP A 244 -38.87 -7.93 42.26
C ASP A 244 -39.99 -8.98 42.31
N ASP A 245 -39.83 -9.97 43.20
CA ASP A 245 -40.90 -10.89 43.55
C ASP A 245 -41.99 -10.09 44.29
N LYS A 246 -43.15 -9.96 43.63
CA LYS A 246 -44.42 -9.50 44.23
C LYS A 246 -45.42 -10.63 44.22
#